data_AF-A0A528E208-F1
#
_entry.id   AF-A0A528E208-F1
#
_cell.length_a   1.000
_cell.length_b   1.000
_cell.length_c   1.000
_cell.angle_alpha   90.00
_cell.angle_beta   90.00
_cell.angle_gamma   90.00
#
_symmetry.space_group_name_H-M   'P 1'
#
loop_
_entity.id
_entity.type
_entity.pdbx_description
1 polymer ?
#
loop_
_entity_poly.entity_id
_entity_poly.type
_entity_poly.pdbx_seq_one_letter_code
_entity_poly.pdbx_strand_id
1 'polypeptide(L)'
;LHAYLLWRFEPVTSLVAELREVADPETRVLIIDLKDGWLGGCDLAALGKVCDGAILCAYDMQAGDVAGLMAAGRTALGAEKFLGAGYRLFYPEMAGPEILAAKVKPALAPDVDGINFYNYGLVPAARLDWVRAARAV
;
A
#
# COMPACT_ATOMS: atom_id res chain seq x y z
N LEU A 1 25.20 11.47 -8.70
CA LEU A 1 24.23 10.43 -8.29
C LEU A 1 23.12 10.98 -7.39
N HIS A 2 23.42 11.62 -6.26
CA HIS A 2 22.39 12.18 -5.35
C HIS A 2 21.37 13.11 -6.03
N ALA A 3 21.83 14.10 -6.82
CA ALA A 3 20.95 15.03 -7.53
C ALA A 3 19.99 14.32 -8.51
N TYR A 4 20.46 13.26 -9.17
CA TYR A 4 19.61 12.43 -10.02
C TYR A 4 18.55 11.69 -9.22
N LEU A 5 18.89 11.13 -8.05
CA LEU A 5 17.92 10.45 -7.18
C LEU A 5 16.82 11.39 -6.72
N LEU A 6 17.16 12.61 -6.31
CA LEU A 6 16.18 13.63 -5.92
C LEU A 6 15.33 14.09 -7.09
N TRP A 7 15.94 14.31 -8.27
CA TRP A 7 15.21 14.70 -9.47
C TRP A 7 14.14 13.66 -9.85
N ARG A 8 14.40 12.35 -9.70
CA ARG A 8 13.41 11.31 -10.04
C ARG A 8 12.09 11.40 -9.25
N PHE A 9 12.08 12.07 -8.10
CA PHE A 9 10.84 12.28 -7.35
C PHE A 9 9.92 13.32 -8.00
N GLU A 10 10.50 14.28 -8.72
CA GLU A 10 9.75 15.38 -9.32
C GLU A 10 8.76 14.89 -10.38
N PRO A 11 9.15 14.12 -11.42
CA PRO A 11 8.21 13.68 -12.45
C PRO A 11 7.03 12.85 -11.93
N VAL A 12 7.26 12.02 -10.91
CA VAL A 12 6.19 11.21 -10.31
C VAL A 12 5.23 12.10 -9.51
N THR A 13 5.77 13.03 -8.72
CA THR A 13 4.97 13.92 -7.88
C THR A 13 4.17 14.93 -8.73
N SER A 14 4.79 15.53 -9.75
CA SER A 14 4.10 16.48 -10.64
C SER A 14 3.01 15.80 -11.45
N LEU A 15 3.25 14.60 -11.99
CA LEU A 15 2.22 13.84 -12.68
C LEU A 15 1.02 13.51 -11.78
N VAL A 16 1.25 13.11 -10.52
CA VAL A 16 0.15 12.82 -9.57
C VAL A 16 -0.62 14.09 -9.23
N ALA A 17 0.06 15.24 -9.10
CA ALA A 17 -0.59 16.53 -8.89
C ALA A 17 -1.49 16.90 -10.08
N GLU A 18 -0.97 16.82 -11.32
CA GLU A 18 -1.73 17.07 -12.54
C GLU A 18 -2.96 16.14 -12.64
N LEU A 19 -2.78 14.85 -12.33
CA LEU A 19 -3.89 13.88 -12.31
C LEU A 19 -4.96 14.27 -11.28
N ARG A 20 -4.57 14.72 -10.08
CA ARG A 20 -5.51 15.18 -9.05
C ARG A 20 -6.25 16.44 -9.48
N GLU A 21 -5.57 17.38 -10.14
CA GLU A 21 -6.19 18.62 -10.64
C GLU A 21 -7.28 18.37 -11.68
N VAL A 22 -7.08 17.38 -12.56
CA VAL A 22 -8.04 17.07 -13.64
C VAL A 22 -9.08 16.01 -13.26
N ALA A 23 -8.82 15.21 -12.22
CA ALA A 23 -9.77 14.22 -11.73
C ALA A 23 -10.97 14.89 -11.05
N ASP A 24 -12.15 14.30 -11.23
CA ASP A 24 -13.38 14.74 -10.56
C ASP A 24 -13.16 14.89 -9.04
N PRO A 25 -13.57 16.02 -8.41
CA PRO A 25 -13.33 16.27 -6.99
C PRO A 25 -13.88 15.19 -6.05
N GLU A 26 -14.91 14.44 -6.45
CA GLU A 26 -15.48 13.35 -5.65
C GLU A 26 -14.70 12.03 -5.79
N THR A 27 -13.88 11.88 -6.83
CA THR A 27 -13.05 10.70 -7.03
C THR A 27 -11.81 10.78 -6.16
N ARG A 28 -11.52 9.80 -5.30
CA ARG A 28 -10.23 9.74 -4.58
C ARG A 28 -9.11 9.28 -5.50
N VAL A 29 -7.96 9.95 -5.43
CA VAL A 29 -6.71 9.57 -6.09
C VAL A 29 -5.76 9.00 -5.05
N LEU A 30 -5.49 7.70 -5.13
CA LEU A 30 -4.56 7.01 -4.25
C LEU A 30 -3.38 6.49 -5.06
N ILE A 31 -2.18 6.56 -4.48
CA ILE A 31 -1.02 5.85 -5.03
C ILE A 31 -0.99 4.40 -4.52
N ILE A 32 -0.50 3.49 -5.35
CA ILE A 32 -0.22 2.11 -4.95
C ILE A 32 1.28 1.92 -5.08
N ASP A 33 1.95 1.55 -3.98
CA ASP A 33 3.41 1.48 -3.95
C ASP A 33 3.94 0.37 -3.05
N LEU A 34 5.25 0.15 -3.08
CA LEU A 34 6.00 -0.83 -2.30
C LEU A 34 6.87 -0.14 -1.24
N LYS A 35 7.44 -0.93 -0.31
CA LYS A 35 8.41 -0.44 0.69
C LYS A 35 9.54 0.38 0.08
N ASP A 36 10.05 -0.05 -1.07
CA ASP A 36 11.18 0.57 -1.76
C ASP A 36 10.74 1.45 -2.95
N GLY A 37 9.57 2.08 -2.86
CA GLY A 37 9.00 2.94 -3.90
C GLY A 37 9.91 4.08 -4.38
N TRP A 38 10.82 4.54 -3.51
CA TRP A 38 11.85 5.53 -3.84
C TRP A 38 12.78 5.09 -4.99
N LEU A 39 12.93 3.77 -5.21
CA LEU A 39 13.65 3.24 -6.37
C LEU A 39 12.95 3.57 -7.68
N GLY A 40 11.62 3.65 -7.66
CA GLY A 40 10.76 4.04 -8.78
C GLY A 40 10.50 5.55 -8.89
N GLY A 41 11.04 6.35 -7.97
CA GLY A 41 10.80 7.80 -7.94
C GLY A 41 9.65 8.23 -7.03
N CYS A 42 9.15 7.37 -6.14
CA CYS A 42 8.12 7.77 -5.18
C CYS A 42 8.75 8.36 -3.91
N ASP A 43 8.43 9.62 -3.61
CA ASP A 43 8.56 10.21 -2.28
C ASP A 43 7.17 10.23 -1.64
N LEU A 44 6.92 9.32 -0.71
CA LEU A 44 5.60 9.15 -0.09
C LEU A 44 5.13 10.41 0.65
N ALA A 45 6.06 11.18 1.23
CA ALA A 45 5.72 12.41 1.94
C ALA A 45 5.39 13.56 0.98
N ALA A 46 6.07 13.63 -0.17
CA ALA A 46 5.72 14.57 -1.23
C ALA A 46 4.38 14.19 -1.89
N LEU A 47 4.19 12.91 -2.19
CA LEU A 47 2.96 12.39 -2.78
C LEU A 47 1.74 12.60 -1.88
N GLY A 48 1.88 12.40 -0.57
CA GLY A 48 0.81 12.66 0.40
C GLY A 48 0.27 14.10 0.37
N LYS A 49 1.04 15.07 -0.14
CA LYS A 49 0.58 16.46 -0.30
C LYS A 49 -0.28 16.67 -1.53
N VAL A 50 -0.16 15.82 -2.54
CA VAL A 50 -0.79 16.00 -3.87
C VAL A 50 -1.84 14.94 -4.21
N CYS A 51 -2.01 13.93 -3.37
CA CYS A 51 -3.06 12.91 -3.52
C CYS A 51 -3.82 12.66 -2.20
N ASP A 52 -4.81 11.76 -2.25
CA ASP A 52 -5.72 11.48 -1.14
C ASP A 52 -5.18 10.41 -0.17
N GLY A 53 -4.07 9.75 -0.53
CA GLY A 53 -3.43 8.73 0.30
C GLY A 53 -2.73 7.64 -0.52
N ALA A 54 -2.42 6.53 0.16
CA ALA A 54 -1.68 5.41 -0.44
C ALA A 54 -2.22 4.04 -0.03
N ILE A 55 -2.01 3.05 -0.88
CA ILE A 55 -2.03 1.62 -0.54
C ILE A 55 -0.59 1.11 -0.63
N LEU A 56 -0.02 0.71 0.51
CA LEU A 56 1.31 0.14 0.57
C LEU A 56 1.25 -1.39 0.51
N CYS A 57 1.88 -1.94 -0.50
CA CYS A 57 1.82 -3.36 -0.84
C CYS A 57 2.77 -4.19 0.04
N ALA A 58 2.18 -4.97 0.95
CA ALA A 58 2.85 -5.86 1.88
C ALA A 58 2.94 -7.29 1.32
N TYR A 59 3.48 -7.43 0.10
CA TYR A 59 3.53 -8.69 -0.65
C TYR A 59 4.39 -9.76 0.04
N ASP A 60 5.62 -9.97 -0.42
CA ASP A 60 6.50 -11.01 0.11
C ASP A 60 7.22 -10.56 1.40
N MET A 61 6.47 -9.96 2.33
CA MET A 61 6.99 -9.42 3.59
C MET A 61 6.71 -10.37 4.75
N GLN A 62 7.61 -10.41 5.73
CA GLN A 62 7.32 -11.07 7.00
C GLN A 62 6.37 -10.20 7.84
N ALA A 63 5.60 -10.81 8.73
CA ALA A 63 4.60 -10.11 9.54
C ALA A 63 5.16 -8.88 10.29
N GLY A 64 6.35 -9.00 10.89
CA GLY A 64 7.02 -7.89 11.57
C GLY A 64 7.35 -6.70 10.65
N ASP A 65 7.73 -6.97 9.41
CA ASP A 65 8.04 -5.93 8.43
C ASP A 65 6.79 -5.17 7.98
N VAL A 66 5.63 -5.83 8.00
CA VAL A 66 4.35 -5.20 7.63
C VAL A 66 3.98 -4.09 8.62
N ALA A 67 4.14 -4.33 9.93
CA ALA A 67 3.91 -3.30 10.94
C ALA A 67 4.82 -2.09 10.72
N GLY A 68 6.10 -2.33 10.42
CA GLY A 68 7.07 -1.28 10.11
C GLY A 68 6.70 -0.48 8.86
N LEU A 69 6.23 -1.16 7.80
CA LEU A 69 5.77 -0.51 6.57
C LEU A 69 4.57 0.41 6.83
N MET A 70 3.56 -0.08 7.56
CA MET A 70 2.37 0.73 7.86
C MET A 70 2.70 1.92 8.77
N ALA A 71 3.55 1.72 9.79
CA ALA A 71 3.98 2.82 10.67
C ALA A 71 4.77 3.90 9.92
N ALA A 72 5.69 3.50 9.04
CA ALA A 72 6.44 4.42 8.19
C ALA A 72 5.52 5.15 7.21
N GLY A 73 4.56 4.43 6.61
CA GLY A 73 3.54 5.00 5.73
C GLY A 73 2.70 6.06 6.41
N ARG A 74 2.17 5.77 7.61
CA ARG A 74 1.38 6.71 8.40
C ARG A 74 2.20 7.94 8.79
N THR A 75 3.46 7.76 9.16
CA THR A 75 4.36 8.87 9.49
C THR A 75 4.60 9.77 8.28
N ALA A 76 4.80 9.20 7.08
CA ALA A 76 5.06 9.96 5.87
C ALA A 76 3.82 10.69 5.33
N LEU A 77 2.65 10.05 5.38
CA LEU A 77 1.39 10.59 4.83
C LEU A 77 0.68 11.55 5.80
N GLY A 78 0.87 11.38 7.10
CA GLY A 78 0.10 12.07 8.14
C GLY A 78 -1.21 11.34 8.49
N ALA A 79 -1.89 11.82 9.53
CA ALA A 79 -3.10 11.17 10.08
C ALA A 79 -4.34 11.30 9.19
N GLU A 80 -4.45 12.38 8.41
CA GLU A 80 -5.65 12.71 7.62
C GLU A 80 -5.76 11.96 6.29
N LYS A 81 -4.65 11.37 5.81
CA LYS A 81 -4.60 10.72 4.49
C LYS A 81 -5.01 9.26 4.58
N PHE A 82 -5.62 8.75 3.53
CA PHE A 82 -5.93 7.33 3.45
C PHE A 82 -4.64 6.51 3.46
N LEU A 83 -4.56 5.49 4.31
CA LEU A 83 -3.50 4.49 4.30
C LEU A 83 -4.11 3.10 4.29
N GLY A 84 -3.87 2.36 3.22
CA GLY A 84 -4.25 0.96 3.11
C GLY A 84 -3.06 0.01 2.99
N ALA A 85 -3.30 -1.26 3.30
CA ALA A 85 -2.36 -2.36 3.03
C ALA A 85 -2.82 -3.18 1.82
N GLY A 86 -1.89 -3.52 0.92
CA GLY A 86 -2.15 -4.32 -0.27
C GLY A 86 -1.51 -5.71 -0.22
N TYR A 87 -2.24 -6.76 -0.59
CA TYR A 87 -1.74 -8.15 -0.62
C TYR A 87 -2.08 -8.85 -1.93
N ARG A 88 -1.21 -9.77 -2.36
CA ARG A 88 -1.53 -10.77 -3.39
C ARG A 88 -1.73 -12.11 -2.72
N LEU A 89 -2.71 -12.87 -3.19
CA LEU A 89 -3.07 -14.15 -2.59
C LEU A 89 -2.31 -15.34 -3.19
N PHE A 90 -1.10 -15.15 -3.73
CA PHE A 90 -0.39 -16.19 -4.48
C PHE A 90 0.62 -16.99 -3.64
N TYR A 91 0.92 -18.20 -4.08
CA TYR A 91 2.12 -18.90 -3.61
C TYR A 91 3.36 -18.32 -4.33
N PRO A 92 4.52 -18.17 -3.67
CA PRO A 92 4.83 -18.54 -2.29
C PRO A 92 4.48 -17.46 -1.24
N GLU A 93 4.10 -16.24 -1.65
CA GLU A 93 3.81 -15.12 -0.74
C GLU A 93 2.80 -15.47 0.36
N MET A 94 1.80 -16.28 0.01
CA MET A 94 0.73 -16.80 0.85
C MET A 94 0.63 -18.32 0.65
N ALA A 95 1.41 -19.06 1.44
CA ALA A 95 1.41 -20.53 1.41
C ALA A 95 0.14 -21.14 2.01
N GLY A 96 -0.56 -20.40 2.88
CA GLY A 96 -1.77 -20.83 3.55
C GLY A 96 -2.53 -19.68 4.22
N PRO A 97 -3.75 -19.94 4.73
CA PRO A 97 -4.59 -18.94 5.39
C PRO A 97 -3.93 -18.33 6.63
N GLU A 98 -3.19 -19.13 7.39
CA GLU A 98 -2.46 -18.70 8.59
C GLU A 98 -1.37 -17.67 8.28
N ILE A 99 -0.68 -17.82 7.14
CA ILE A 99 0.33 -16.86 6.70
C ILE A 99 -0.32 -15.53 6.32
N LEU A 100 -1.46 -15.58 5.63
CA LEU A 100 -2.22 -14.37 5.30
C LEU A 100 -2.68 -13.64 6.57
N ALA A 101 -3.29 -14.37 7.50
CA ALA A 101 -3.75 -13.82 8.78
C ALA A 101 -2.60 -13.21 9.60
N ALA A 102 -1.46 -13.90 9.67
CA ALA A 102 -0.27 -13.42 10.37
C ALA A 102 0.29 -12.13 9.77
N LYS A 103 0.16 -11.92 8.45
CA LYS A 103 0.60 -10.69 7.76
C LYS A 103 -0.44 -9.57 7.81
N VAL A 104 -1.74 -9.89 7.83
CA VAL A 104 -2.83 -8.91 7.90
C VAL A 104 -2.94 -8.32 9.31
N LYS A 105 -2.83 -9.14 10.35
CA LYS A 105 -2.91 -8.70 11.75
C LYS A 105 -2.03 -7.47 12.07
N PRO A 106 -0.71 -7.45 11.76
CA PRO A 106 0.12 -6.28 12.03
C PRO A 106 -0.21 -5.07 11.15
N ALA A 107 -0.83 -5.26 9.98
CA ALA A 107 -1.29 -4.12 9.18
C ALA A 107 -2.50 -3.42 9.80
N LEU A 108 -3.34 -4.15 10.53
CA LEU A 108 -4.51 -3.61 11.25
C LEU A 108 -4.14 -2.90 12.56
N ALA A 109 -2.90 -3.06 13.05
CA ALA A 109 -2.50 -2.51 14.35
C ALA A 109 -2.33 -0.97 14.31
N PRO A 110 -1.71 -0.38 13.28
CA PRO A 110 -1.90 1.04 12.98
C PRO A 110 -3.33 1.28 12.50
N ASP A 111 -3.86 2.48 12.74
CA ASP A 111 -5.17 2.90 12.24
C ASP A 111 -5.11 3.05 10.70
N VAL A 112 -5.15 1.91 10.01
CA VAL A 112 -5.22 1.81 8.55
C VAL A 112 -6.67 1.86 8.11
N ASP A 113 -6.91 2.56 7.02
CA ASP A 113 -8.23 2.86 6.50
C ASP A 113 -8.80 1.70 5.64
N GLY A 114 -7.94 0.77 5.21
CA GLY A 114 -8.38 -0.33 4.37
C GLY A 114 -7.34 -1.43 4.12
N ILE A 115 -7.85 -2.58 3.66
CA ILE A 115 -7.02 -3.69 3.19
C ILE A 115 -7.52 -4.14 1.82
N ASN A 116 -6.60 -4.20 0.88
CA ASN A 116 -6.84 -4.60 -0.49
C ASN A 116 -6.18 -5.96 -0.77
N PHE A 117 -6.92 -6.85 -1.40
CA PHE A 117 -6.39 -8.11 -1.93
C PHE A 117 -6.56 -8.10 -3.45
N TYR A 118 -5.49 -8.44 -4.16
CA TYR A 118 -5.45 -8.37 -5.61
C TYR A 118 -5.52 -9.76 -6.26
N ASN A 119 -5.85 -9.74 -7.56
CA ASN A 119 -5.77 -10.88 -8.47
C ASN A 119 -6.69 -12.06 -8.11
N TYR A 120 -7.90 -11.77 -7.63
CA TYR A 120 -8.89 -12.80 -7.33
C TYR A 120 -9.20 -13.74 -8.51
N GLY A 121 -9.15 -13.24 -9.75
CA GLY A 121 -9.37 -14.06 -10.94
C GLY A 121 -8.28 -15.10 -11.23
N LEU A 122 -7.17 -15.09 -10.48
CA LEU A 122 -6.02 -15.96 -10.67
C LEU A 122 -5.81 -16.95 -9.51
N VAL A 123 -6.71 -16.97 -8.52
CA VAL A 123 -6.62 -17.87 -7.36
C VAL A 123 -7.87 -18.72 -7.22
N PRO A 124 -7.79 -19.92 -6.61
CA PRO A 124 -8.97 -20.71 -6.30
C PRO A 124 -9.95 -19.92 -5.42
N ALA A 125 -11.25 -20.06 -5.68
CA ALA A 125 -12.30 -19.37 -4.94
C ALA A 125 -12.22 -19.60 -3.41
N ALA A 126 -11.72 -20.76 -2.98
CA ALA A 126 -11.49 -21.09 -1.57
C ALA A 126 -10.53 -20.13 -0.85
N ARG A 127 -9.66 -19.38 -1.57
CA ARG A 127 -8.80 -18.35 -0.95
C ARG A 127 -9.59 -17.10 -0.53
N LEU A 128 -10.83 -16.93 -0.98
CA LEU A 128 -11.72 -15.87 -0.47
C LEU A 128 -12.11 -16.12 0.99
N ASP A 129 -12.19 -17.39 1.41
CA ASP A 129 -12.40 -17.74 2.83
C ASP A 129 -11.20 -17.35 3.69
N TRP A 130 -9.98 -17.39 3.11
CA TRP A 130 -8.77 -16.92 3.79
C TRP A 130 -8.84 -15.41 4.04
N VAL A 131 -9.32 -14.63 3.06
CA VAL A 131 -9.53 -13.19 3.22
C VAL A 131 -10.54 -12.90 4.32
N ARG A 132 -11.65 -13.63 4.36
CA ARG A 132 -12.66 -13.49 5.42
C ARG A 132 -12.03 -13.77 6.80
N ALA A 133 -11.30 -14.87 6.94
CA ALA A 133 -10.65 -15.24 8.19
C ALA A 133 -9.59 -14.23 8.61
N ALA A 134 -8.75 -13.78 7.68
CA ALA A 134 -7.67 -12.82 7.94
C ALA A 134 -8.18 -11.43 8.32
N ARG A 135 -9.41 -11.04 7.99
CA ARG A 135 -10.02 -9.77 8.43
C ARG A 135 -10.63 -9.84 9.83
N ALA A 136 -10.67 -11.02 10.45
CA ALA A 136 -11.27 -11.23 11.77
C ALA A 136 -10.23 -11.39 12.91
N VAL A 137 -8.95 -11.15 12.62
CA VAL A 137 -7.81 -11.38 13.55
C VAL A 137 -7.31 -10.13 14.26
#